data_AF-X1LYH5-F1
#
_entry.id   AF-X1LYH5-F1
#
_cell.length_a   1.000
_cell.length_b   1.000
_cell.length_c   1.000
_cell.angle_alpha   90.00
_cell.angle_beta   90.00
_cell.angle_gamma   90.00
#
_symmetry.space_group_name_H-M   'P 1'
#
loop_
_entity.id
_entity.type
_entity.pdbx_description
1 polymer ?
#
loop_
_entity_poly.entity_id
_entity_poly.type
_entity_poly.pdbx_seq_one_letter_code
_entity_poly.pdbx_strand_id
1 'polypeptide(L)' 'PFQVQIAMRRLYALKNKTTRDILEELESEKAVAQERDDKSQVFKWGATAEGVAFWIGKTENIPASIVQVAVTSANVNE' A
#
# COMPACT_ATOMS: atom_id res chain seq x y z
N PRO A 1 2.80 1.33 -7.94
CA PRO A 1 2.82 1.79 -6.53
C PRO A 1 1.42 1.79 -5.92
N PHE A 2 1.22 0.90 -4.94
CA PHE A 2 -0.05 0.61 -4.28
C PHE A 2 -0.65 1.86 -3.63
N GLN A 3 -1.89 2.18 -3.98
CA GLN A 3 -2.55 3.41 -3.52
C GLN A 3 -3.24 3.18 -2.17
N VAL A 4 -2.47 3.06 -1.09
CA VAL A 4 -2.96 2.83 0.29
C VAL A 4 -4.09 3.83 0.63
N GLN A 5 -3.88 5.09 0.27
CA GLN A 5 -4.87 6.18 0.37
C GLN A 5 -6.21 5.94 -0.36
N ILE A 6 -6.23 5.17 -1.45
CA ILE A 6 -7.47 4.83 -2.17
C ILE A 6 -8.19 3.69 -1.47
N ALA A 7 -7.47 2.66 -1.03
CA ALA A 7 -8.06 1.58 -0.25
C ALA A 7 -8.72 2.13 1.03
N MET A 8 -8.03 3.00 1.76
CA MET A 8 -8.55 3.66 2.97
C MET A 8 -9.85 4.44 2.71
N ARG A 9 -9.90 5.23 1.63
CA ARG A 9 -11.10 6.02 1.30
C ARG A 9 -12.25 5.18 0.74
N ARG A 10 -11.96 4.13 -0.03
CA ARG A 10 -12.99 3.34 -0.72
C ARG A 10 -13.51 2.16 0.10
N LEU A 11 -12.64 1.44 0.80
CA LEU A 11 -13.03 0.27 1.60
C LEU A 11 -13.54 0.68 2.98
N TYR A 12 -12.92 1.71 3.58
CA TYR A 12 -13.23 2.14 4.94
C TYR A 12 -13.98 3.48 5.01
N ALA A 13 -14.40 4.01 3.85
CA ALA A 13 -15.18 5.26 3.73
C ALA A 13 -14.58 6.45 4.49
N LEU A 14 -13.24 6.49 4.64
CA LEU A 14 -12.56 7.54 5.39
C LEU A 14 -12.58 8.87 4.63
N LYS A 15 -12.77 9.97 5.37
CA LYS A 15 -12.66 11.33 4.81
C LYS A 15 -11.20 11.66 4.48
N ASN A 16 -10.99 12.57 3.53
CA ASN A 16 -9.64 12.96 3.10
C ASN A 16 -8.74 13.43 4.25
N LYS A 17 -9.26 14.28 5.16
CA LYS A 17 -8.47 14.78 6.29
C LYS A 17 -8.01 13.64 7.20
N THR A 18 -8.95 12.83 7.68
CA THR A 18 -8.66 11.65 8.51
C THR A 18 -7.72 10.67 7.84
N THR A 19 -7.87 10.47 6.51
CA THR A 19 -6.95 9.61 5.75
C THR A 19 -5.53 10.16 5.76
N ARG A 20 -5.37 11.48 5.59
CA ARG A 20 -4.05 12.12 5.63
C ARG A 20 -3.43 12.02 7.03
N ASP A 21 -4.20 12.35 8.08
CA ASP A 21 -3.71 12.29 9.46
C ASP A 21 -3.17 10.88 9.78
N ILE A 22 -3.90 9.81 9.40
CA ILE A 22 -3.46 8.42 9.60
C ILE A 22 -2.22 8.09 8.74
N LEU A 23 -2.16 8.57 7.49
CA LEU A 23 -1.00 8.31 6.63
C LEU A 23 0.27 8.98 7.13
N GLU A 24 0.17 10.17 7.73
CA GLU A 24 1.28 10.87 8.36
C GLU A 24 1.78 10.11 9.61
N GLU A 25 0.87 9.56 10.43
CA GLU A 25 1.23 8.68 11.55
C GLU A 25 1.94 7.41 11.06
N LEU A 26 1.38 6.71 10.08
CA LEU A 26 1.99 5.50 9.50
C LEU A 26 3.34 5.77 8.82
N GLU A 27 3.53 6.96 8.25
CA GLU A 27 4.80 7.39 7.67
C GLU A 27 5.85 7.62 8.77
N SER A 28 5.45 8.17 9.92
CA SER A 28 6.32 8.32 11.10
C SER A 28 6.77 6.97 11.67
N GLU A 29 5.93 5.94 11.55
CA GLU A 29 6.23 4.55 11.93
C GLU A 29 6.99 3.77 10.84
N LYS A 30 7.30 4.40 9.70
CA LYS A 30 7.93 3.77 8.52
C LYS A 30 7.11 2.63 7.89
N ALA A 31 5.82 2.52 8.21
CA ALA A 31 4.94 1.52 7.61
C ALA A 31 4.54 1.89 6.17
N VAL A 32 4.51 3.18 5.85
CA VAL A 32 4.30 3.72 4.50
C VAL A 32 5.36 4.77 4.16
N ALA A 33 5.52 5.07 2.87
CA ALA A 33 6.38 6.12 2.38
C ALA A 33 5.71 6.88 1.22
N GLN A 34 5.92 8.19 1.14
CA GLN A 34 5.55 8.96 -0.05
C GLN A 34 6.52 8.71 -1.20
N GLU A 35 5.97 8.25 -2.32
CA GLU A 35 6.67 8.11 -3.58
C GLU A 35 6.05 9.07 -4.60
N ARG A 36 6.91 9.74 -5.37
CA ARG A 36 6.45 10.53 -6.51
C ARG A 36 6.10 9.57 -7.63
N ASP A 37 4.84 9.57 -8.07
CA ASP A 37 4.45 8.81 -9.24
C ASP A 37 4.92 9.54 -10.50
N ASP A 38 5.85 8.93 -11.25
CA ASP A 38 6.44 9.53 -12.45
C ASP A 38 5.40 9.81 -13.54
N LYS A 39 4.31 9.02 -13.59
CA LYS A 39 3.23 9.19 -14.57
C LYS A 39 2.34 10.39 -14.23
N SER A 40 1.86 10.48 -12.99
CA SER A 40 0.93 11.55 -12.61
C SER A 40 1.61 12.79 -12.01
N GLN A 41 2.92 12.73 -11.73
CA GLN A 41 3.67 13.80 -11.04
C GLN A 41 3.09 14.18 -9.67
N VAL A 42 2.39 13.24 -9.02
CA VAL A 42 1.72 13.44 -7.72
C VAL A 42 2.35 12.49 -6.70
N PHE A 43 2.55 12.98 -5.48
CA PHE A 43 2.98 12.15 -4.35
C PHE A 43 1.86 11.19 -3.92
N LYS A 44 2.21 9.92 -3.78
CA LYS A 44 1.30 8.86 -3.34
C LYS A 44 1.98 8.07 -2.23
N TRP A 45 1.21 7.65 -1.24
CA TRP A 45 1.71 6.75 -0.19
C TRP A 45 1.67 5.30 -0.67
N GLY A 46 2.84 4.66 -0.66
CA GLY A 46 3.03 3.22 -0.84
C GLY A 46 3.38 2.55 0.49
N ALA A 47 3.02 1.27 0.62
CA ALA A 47 3.42 0.48 1.78
C ALA A 47 4.90 0.06 1.68
N THR A 48 5.63 0.13 2.79
CA THR A 48 7.02 -0.36 2.86
C THR A 48 7.02 -1.88 3.12
N ALA A 49 8.16 -2.54 2.90
CA ALA A 49 8.31 -3.95 3.26
C ALA A 49 8.08 -4.20 4.76
N GLU A 50 8.55 -3.28 5.61
CA GLU A 50 8.35 -3.31 7.07
C GLU A 50 6.87 -3.15 7.43
N GLY A 51 6.17 -2.20 6.81
CA GLY A 51 4.74 -1.99 7.03
C GLY A 51 3.87 -3.17 6.59
N VAL A 52 4.19 -3.77 5.44
CA VAL A 52 3.49 -4.98 4.96
C VAL A 52 3.70 -6.14 5.95
N ALA A 53 4.92 -6.34 6.43
CA ALA A 53 5.22 -7.36 7.43
C ALA A 53 4.52 -7.09 8.78
N PHE A 54 4.36 -5.83 9.17
CA PHE A 54 3.60 -5.46 10.36
C PHE A 54 2.11 -5.79 10.23
N TRP A 55 1.47 -5.45 9.09
CA TRP A 55 0.01 -5.65 8.92
C TRP A 55 -0.38 -7.11 8.69
N ILE A 56 0.41 -7.85 7.92
CA ILE A 56 0.09 -9.21 7.51
C ILE A 56 0.77 -10.24 8.42
N GLY A 57 1.80 -9.82 9.17
CA GLY A 57 2.70 -10.72 9.89
C GLY A 57 3.72 -11.34 8.94
N LYS A 58 4.08 -12.60 9.21
CA LYS A 58 5.02 -13.31 8.34
C LYS A 58 4.41 -13.56 6.96
N THR A 59 5.20 -13.41 5.90
CA THR A 59 4.77 -13.59 4.50
C THR A 59 4.20 -14.98 4.22
N GLU A 60 4.55 -15.99 5.02
CA GLU A 60 3.96 -17.34 5.00
C GLU A 60 2.45 -17.37 5.33
N ASN A 61 1.92 -16.32 5.96
CA ASN A 61 0.49 -16.18 6.25
C ASN A 61 -0.30 -15.57 5.08
N ILE A 62 0.37 -15.10 4.02
CA ILE A 62 -0.31 -14.60 2.83
C ILE A 62 -0.92 -15.80 2.10
N PRO A 63 -2.25 -15.81 1.84
CA PRO A 63 -2.88 -16.91 1.12
C PRO A 63 -2.22 -17.17 -0.23
N ALA A 64 -1.95 -18.44 -0.54
CA ALA A 64 -1.24 -18.85 -1.77
C ALA A 64 -1.90 -18.32 -3.06
N SER A 65 -3.22 -18.15 -3.06
CA SER A 65 -3.95 -17.55 -4.18
C SER A 65 -3.53 -16.11 -4.47
N ILE A 66 -3.26 -15.31 -3.43
CA ILE A 66 -2.79 -13.92 -3.57
C ILE A 66 -1.36 -13.90 -4.10
N VAL A 67 -0.50 -14.79 -3.59
CA VAL A 67 0.87 -14.94 -4.08
C VAL A 67 0.86 -15.34 -5.56
N GLN A 68 0.02 -16.31 -5.94
CA GLN A 68 -0.08 -16.78 -7.30
C GLN A 68 -0.56 -15.70 -8.27
N VAL A 69 -1.53 -14.88 -7.88
CA VAL A 69 -1.97 -13.73 -8.69
C VAL A 69 -0.85 -12.71 -8.82
N ALA A 70 -0.15 -12.36 -7.73
CA ALA A 70 0.95 -11.40 -7.77
C ALA A 70 2.10 -11.87 -8.68
N VAL A 71 2.49 -13.14 -8.58
CA VAL A 71 3.51 -13.76 -9.45
C VAL A 71 3.04 -13.78 -10.90
N THR A 72 1.77 -14.13 -11.14
CA THR A 72 1.23 -14.15 -12.51
C THR A 72 1.24 -12.74 -13.11
N SER A 73 0.75 -11.73 -12.39
CA SER A 73 0.76 -10.33 -12.84
C SER A 73 2.16 -9.78 -13.11
N ALA A 74 3.18 -10.19 -12.35
CA ALA A 74 4.56 -9.75 -12.58
C ALA A 74 5.21 -10.39 -13.82
N ASN A 75 4.70 -11.54 -14.28
CA ASN A 75 5.23 -12.28 -15.42
C ASN A 75 4.47 -12.00 -16.73
N VAL A 76 3.38 -11.23 -16.67
CA VAL A 76 2.74 -10.72 -17.87
C VAL A 76 3.49 -9.45 -18.27
N ASN A 77 4.21 -9.50 -19.39
CA ASN A 77 4.72 -8.29 -20.03
C ASN A 77 3.51 -7.52 -20.59
N GLU A 78 3.18 -6.38 -19.98
CA GLU A 78 2.30 -5.36 -20.59
C GLU A 78 3.03 -4.58 -21.69
#